data_AF-A0A2E5IBB3-F1
#
_entry.id   AF-A0A2E5IBB3-F1
#
_cell.length_a   1.000
_cell.length_b   1.000
_cell.length_c   1.000
_cell.angle_alpha   90.00
_cell.angle_beta   90.00
_cell.angle_gamma   90.00
#
_symmetry.space_group_name_H-M   'P 1'
#
loop_
_entity.id
_entity.type
_entity.pdbx_description
1 polymer ?
#
loop_
_entity_poly.entity_id
_entity_poly.type
_entity_poly.pdbx_seq_one_letter_code
_entity_poly.pdbx_strand_id
1 'polypeptide(L)'
;MRALGFLARIGVAALVLVLLTETMAFDGWSETSQPPTTSSFAIAILDDWNMMTVVLGLLLSMAMIGASYLVRDERLANLTWDLGQDVETPEIGLPPAASRPLSSKGFTDANGGEEE
;
A
#
# COMPACT_ATOMS: atom_id res chain seq x y z
N MET A 1 -38.40 -10.55 12.59
CA MET A 1 -37.62 -9.35 12.93
C MET A 1 -37.17 -9.32 14.39
N ARG A 2 -37.95 -8.78 15.35
CA ARG A 2 -37.46 -8.51 16.74
C ARG A 2 -36.88 -9.72 17.48
N ALA A 3 -37.53 -10.89 17.41
CA ALA A 3 -37.04 -12.12 18.06
C ALA A 3 -35.67 -12.59 17.53
N LEU A 4 -35.46 -12.54 16.21
CA LEU A 4 -34.15 -12.84 15.60
C LEU A 4 -33.07 -11.86 16.04
N GLY A 5 -33.40 -10.56 16.12
CA GLY A 5 -32.48 -9.55 16.65
C GLY A 5 -32.13 -9.75 18.14
N PHE A 6 -33.06 -10.27 18.94
CA PHE A 6 -32.82 -10.60 20.35
C PHE A 6 -31.95 -11.86 20.48
N LEU A 7 -32.25 -12.90 19.70
CA LEU A 7 -31.45 -14.13 19.65
C LEU A 7 -30.01 -13.86 19.17
N ALA A 8 -29.83 -13.01 18.16
CA ALA A 8 -28.51 -12.59 17.70
C ALA A 8 -27.71 -11.86 18.79
N ARG A 9 -28.35 -10.98 19.58
CA ARG A 9 -27.69 -10.30 20.72
C ARG A 9 -27.28 -11.28 21.81
N ILE A 10 -28.11 -12.27 22.15
CA ILE A 10 -27.75 -13.35 23.08
C ILE A 10 -26.60 -14.18 22.54
N GLY A 11 -26.64 -14.55 21.24
CA GLY A 11 -25.57 -15.31 20.59
C GLY A 11 -24.22 -14.58 20.58
N VAL A 12 -24.22 -13.27 20.28
CA VAL A 12 -23.01 -12.42 20.37
C VAL A 12 -22.53 -12.32 21.81
N ALA A 13 -23.42 -12.10 22.79
CA ALA A 13 -23.04 -12.05 24.20
C ALA A 13 -22.43 -13.38 24.68
N ALA A 14 -23.01 -14.52 24.29
CA ALA A 14 -22.49 -15.84 24.60
C ALA A 14 -21.12 -16.09 23.92
N LEU A 15 -20.95 -15.71 22.65
CA LEU A 15 -19.69 -15.82 21.93
C LEU A 15 -18.58 -14.96 22.57
N VAL A 16 -18.89 -13.73 22.97
CA VAL A 16 -17.96 -12.88 23.73
C VAL A 16 -17.58 -13.51 25.07
N LEU A 17 -18.53 -14.14 25.77
CA LEU A 17 -18.27 -14.81 27.05
C LEU A 17 -17.39 -16.04 26.87
N VAL A 18 -17.64 -16.88 25.86
CA VAL A 18 -16.77 -18.02 25.49
C VAL A 18 -15.36 -17.55 25.14
N LEU A 19 -15.22 -16.53 24.28
CA LEU A 19 -13.91 -15.98 23.92
C LEU A 19 -13.18 -15.41 25.16
N LEU A 20 -13.89 -14.76 26.08
CA LEU A 20 -13.32 -14.27 27.33
C LEU A 20 -12.83 -15.41 28.24
N THR A 21 -13.60 -16.50 28.34
CA THR A 21 -13.22 -17.70 29.11
C THR A 21 -11.98 -18.36 28.52
N GLU A 22 -11.95 -18.65 27.22
CA GLU A 22 -10.78 -19.23 26.54
C GLU A 22 -9.56 -18.30 26.65
N THR A 23 -9.75 -16.99 26.49
CA THR A 23 -8.66 -16.00 26.64
C THR A 23 -8.11 -16.02 28.07
N MET A 24 -8.96 -16.06 29.11
CA MET A 24 -8.49 -16.11 30.50
C MET A 24 -7.93 -17.48 30.92
N ALA A 25 -8.28 -18.57 30.21
CA ALA A 25 -7.75 -19.90 30.44
C ALA A 25 -6.37 -20.13 29.79
N PHE A 26 -5.86 -19.16 29.00
CA PHE A 26 -4.56 -19.27 28.34
C PHE A 26 -3.40 -19.17 29.36
N ASP A 27 -2.70 -20.28 29.55
CA ASP A 27 -1.63 -20.44 30.56
C ASP A 27 -0.47 -19.44 30.41
N GLY A 28 -0.22 -18.98 29.18
CA GLY A 28 0.84 -18.01 28.85
C GLY A 28 0.65 -16.59 29.41
N TRP A 29 -0.45 -16.28 30.11
CA TRP A 29 -0.56 -15.04 30.89
C TRP A 29 0.20 -15.09 32.23
N SER A 30 0.40 -16.30 32.78
CA SER A 30 0.99 -16.52 34.11
C SER A 30 2.52 -16.53 34.08
N GLU A 31 3.11 -16.83 32.93
CA GLU A 31 4.55 -16.98 32.81
C GLU A 31 5.25 -15.61 32.69
N THR A 32 6.26 -15.39 33.54
CA THR A 32 7.32 -14.42 33.25
C THR A 32 8.27 -15.01 32.21
N SER A 33 7.79 -15.17 30.97
CA SER A 33 8.56 -15.85 29.92
C SER A 33 9.84 -15.08 29.59
N GLN A 34 10.93 -15.81 29.46
CA GLN A 34 12.17 -15.30 28.88
C GLN A 34 11.88 -14.88 27.43
N PRO A 35 12.34 -13.70 26.96
CA PRO A 35 11.94 -13.19 25.65
C PRO A 35 12.29 -14.18 24.53
N PRO A 36 11.37 -14.44 23.58
CA PRO A 36 11.56 -15.44 22.55
C PRO A 36 12.80 -15.13 21.71
N THR A 37 13.55 -16.17 21.37
CA THR A 37 14.69 -16.01 20.46
C THR A 37 14.20 -15.81 19.04
N THR A 38 15.02 -15.18 18.19
CA THR A 38 14.69 -15.01 16.76
C THR A 38 14.39 -16.35 16.08
N SER A 39 15.01 -17.44 16.53
CA SER A 39 14.74 -18.79 16.03
C SER A 39 13.39 -19.34 16.48
N SER A 40 13.01 -19.21 17.76
CA SER A 40 11.69 -19.69 18.22
C SER A 40 10.55 -18.89 17.59
N PHE A 41 10.74 -17.58 17.40
CA PHE A 41 9.78 -16.73 16.70
C PHE A 41 9.62 -17.10 15.22
N ALA A 42 10.73 -17.37 14.52
CA ALA A 42 10.68 -17.79 13.11
C ALA A 42 9.96 -19.14 12.93
N ILE A 43 10.17 -20.09 13.85
CA ILE A 43 9.45 -21.37 13.87
C ILE A 43 7.95 -21.12 14.10
N ALA A 44 7.58 -20.35 15.13
CA ALA A 44 6.17 -20.07 15.44
C ALA A 44 5.41 -19.38 14.28
N ILE A 45 6.05 -18.44 13.57
CA ILE A 45 5.42 -17.75 12.41
C ILE A 45 5.28 -18.65 11.18
N LEU A 46 6.20 -19.60 10.98
CA LEU A 46 6.27 -20.45 9.78
C LEU A 46 5.58 -21.80 9.93
N ASP A 47 5.43 -22.31 11.16
CA ASP A 47 4.81 -23.61 11.48
C ASP A 47 3.43 -23.38 12.15
N ASP A 48 3.41 -22.96 13.42
CA ASP A 48 2.16 -22.80 14.21
C ASP A 48 1.17 -21.78 13.60
N TRP A 49 1.67 -20.64 13.11
CA TRP A 49 0.86 -19.54 12.57
C TRP A 49 0.85 -19.46 11.04
N ASN A 50 1.29 -20.52 10.35
CA ASN A 50 1.56 -20.54 8.92
C ASN A 50 0.45 -19.92 8.04
N MET A 51 -0.80 -20.30 8.29
CA MET A 51 -1.96 -19.85 7.54
C MET A 51 -2.24 -18.35 7.74
N MET A 52 -2.05 -17.84 8.97
CA MET A 52 -2.23 -16.42 9.27
C MET A 52 -1.13 -15.59 8.63
N THR A 53 0.11 -16.11 8.61
CA THR A 53 1.25 -15.49 7.90
C THR A 53 1.00 -15.40 6.40
N VAL A 54 0.44 -16.45 5.77
CA VAL A 54 0.05 -16.43 4.35
C VAL A 54 -1.05 -15.40 4.07
N VAL A 55 -2.09 -15.35 4.90
CA VAL A 55 -3.18 -14.35 4.78
C VAL A 55 -2.63 -12.92 4.94
N LEU A 56 -1.74 -12.69 5.91
CA LEU A 56 -1.08 -11.41 6.11
C LEU A 56 -0.25 -11.00 4.88
N GLY A 57 0.49 -11.93 4.27
CA GLY A 57 1.25 -11.69 3.03
C GLY A 57 0.35 -11.33 1.84
N LEU A 58 -0.83 -11.94 1.73
CA LEU A 58 -1.82 -11.59 0.70
C LEU A 58 -2.40 -10.18 0.94
N LEU A 59 -2.76 -9.85 2.18
CA LEU A 59 -3.24 -8.51 2.55
C LEU A 59 -2.18 -7.43 2.30
N LEU A 60 -0.91 -7.70 2.64
CA LEU A 60 0.20 -6.80 2.35
C LEU A 60 0.42 -6.62 0.84
N SER A 61 0.28 -7.69 0.06
CA SER A 61 0.36 -7.63 -1.41
C SER A 61 -0.76 -6.77 -2.00
N MET A 62 -2.00 -6.90 -1.50
CA MET A 62 -3.12 -6.04 -1.90
C MET A 62 -2.87 -4.57 -1.54
N ALA A 63 -2.30 -4.30 -0.36
CA ALA A 63 -1.93 -2.94 0.05
C ALA A 63 -0.84 -2.32 -0.85
N MET A 64 0.19 -3.08 -1.22
CA MET A 64 1.25 -2.64 -2.14
C MET A 64 0.69 -2.34 -3.54
N ILE A 65 -0.23 -3.17 -4.05
CA ILE A 65 -0.94 -2.91 -5.31
C ILE A 65 -1.73 -1.61 -5.18
N GLY A 66 -2.53 -1.43 -4.13
CA GLY A 66 -3.31 -0.20 -3.89
C GLY A 66 -2.45 1.07 -3.85
N ALA A 67 -1.33 1.04 -3.13
CA ALA A 67 -0.38 2.16 -3.06
C ALA A 67 0.23 2.50 -4.45
N SER A 68 0.54 1.48 -5.25
CA SER A 68 1.07 1.69 -6.61
C SER A 68 0.05 2.33 -7.56
N TYR A 69 -1.24 2.01 -7.39
CA TYR A 69 -2.32 2.65 -8.16
C TYR A 69 -2.54 4.10 -7.74
N LEU A 70 -2.45 4.43 -6.45
CA LEU A 70 -2.63 5.80 -5.95
C LEU A 70 -1.61 6.77 -6.57
N VAL A 71 -0.32 6.40 -6.54
CA VAL A 71 0.77 7.19 -7.16
C VAL A 71 0.65 7.23 -8.70
N ARG A 72 0.13 6.16 -9.32
CA ARG A 72 -0.12 6.15 -10.77
C ARG A 72 -1.26 7.08 -11.15
N ASP A 73 -2.32 7.15 -10.36
CA ASP A 73 -3.48 8.00 -10.59
C ASP A 73 -3.10 9.49 -10.53
N GLU A 74 -2.36 9.89 -9.49
CA GLU A 74 -1.80 11.25 -9.36
C GLU A 74 -0.92 11.63 -10.57
N ARG A 75 -0.07 10.71 -11.04
CA ARG A 75 0.79 10.94 -12.22
C ARG A 75 -0.01 11.03 -13.51
N LEU A 76 -1.07 10.23 -13.67
CA LEU A 76 -1.96 10.30 -14.83
C LEU A 76 -2.74 11.63 -14.83
N ALA A 77 -3.25 12.06 -13.67
CA ALA A 77 -3.93 13.33 -13.52
C ALA A 77 -3.02 14.52 -13.92
N ASN A 78 -1.78 14.56 -13.42
CA ASN A 78 -0.82 15.61 -13.80
C ASN A 78 -0.50 15.58 -15.30
N LEU A 79 -0.28 14.40 -15.88
CA LEU A 79 -0.03 14.26 -17.33
C LEU A 79 -1.22 14.69 -18.18
N THR A 80 -2.46 14.45 -17.73
CA THR A 80 -3.65 14.95 -18.44
C THR A 80 -3.84 16.46 -18.30
N TRP A 81 -3.39 17.05 -17.20
CA TRP A 81 -3.38 18.50 -17.03
C TRP A 81 -2.34 19.15 -17.95
N ASP A 82 -1.10 18.63 -17.96
CA ASP A 82 -0.03 19.11 -18.83
C ASP A 82 -0.42 19.00 -20.32
N LEU A 83 -0.97 17.85 -20.74
CA LEU A 83 -1.37 17.63 -22.14
C LEU A 83 -2.66 18.38 -22.53
N GLY A 84 -3.47 18.80 -21.56
CA GLY A 84 -4.74 19.50 -21.77
C GLY A 84 -4.60 21.02 -21.94
N GLN A 85 -3.41 21.59 -21.75
CA GLN A 85 -3.15 23.03 -21.90
C GLN A 85 -2.52 23.41 -23.25
N ASP A 86 -1.81 22.47 -23.91
CA ASP A 86 -1.02 22.74 -25.13
C ASP A 86 -1.69 22.33 -26.46
N VAL A 87 -2.96 21.90 -26.45
CA VAL A 87 -3.71 21.63 -27.69
C VAL A 87 -4.47 22.88 -28.14
N GLU A 88 -3.72 23.86 -28.62
CA GLU A 88 -4.29 24.92 -29.46
C GLU A 88 -4.79 24.24 -30.75
N THR A 89 -6.10 24.31 -30.99
CA THR A 89 -6.73 23.54 -32.08
C THR A 89 -6.16 23.98 -33.43
N PRO A 90 -5.54 23.08 -34.22
CA PRO A 90 -4.91 23.48 -35.46
C PRO A 90 -5.97 23.98 -36.45
N GLU A 91 -5.89 25.26 -36.81
CA GLU A 91 -6.72 25.79 -37.90
C GLU A 91 -6.43 25.02 -39.19
N ILE A 92 -7.49 24.75 -39.95
CA ILE A 92 -7.47 23.89 -41.13
C ILE A 92 -6.54 24.48 -42.19
N GLY A 93 -5.33 23.91 -42.30
CA GLY A 93 -4.35 24.30 -43.32
C GLY A 93 -2.87 24.18 -42.93
N LEU A 94 -2.54 24.06 -41.64
CA LEU A 94 -1.13 23.99 -41.19
C LEU A 94 -0.63 22.55 -40.97
N PRO A 95 0.68 22.28 -41.24
CA PRO A 95 1.28 20.96 -41.05
C PRO A 95 1.42 20.57 -39.57
N PRO A 96 1.38 19.27 -39.23
CA PRO A 96 1.26 18.81 -37.85
C PRO A 96 2.54 18.96 -37.02
N ALA A 97 2.36 19.46 -35.79
CA ALA A 97 3.20 19.33 -34.60
C ALA A 97 4.71 19.65 -34.72
N ALA A 98 5.10 20.83 -34.23
CA ALA A 98 6.51 21.13 -33.93
C ALA A 98 7.05 20.21 -32.82
N SER A 99 8.25 19.69 -33.02
CA SER A 99 8.90 18.72 -32.13
C SER A 99 9.24 19.30 -30.76
N ARG A 100 8.89 18.54 -29.70
CA ARG A 100 9.33 18.67 -28.31
C ARG A 100 10.71 19.33 -28.14
N PRO A 101 10.83 20.47 -27.43
CA PRO A 101 12.14 20.98 -27.02
C PRO A 101 12.79 20.01 -26.02
N LEU A 102 14.05 19.67 -26.27
CA LEU A 102 14.87 18.86 -25.37
C LEU A 102 15.18 19.67 -24.09
N SER A 103 15.05 19.06 -22.92
CA SER A 103 15.30 19.76 -21.65
C SER A 103 16.76 20.19 -21.52
N SER A 104 17.00 21.49 -21.42
CA SER A 104 18.34 22.06 -21.17
C SER A 104 18.72 21.92 -19.70
N LYS A 105 19.15 20.73 -19.29
CA LYS A 105 19.76 20.55 -17.97
C LYS A 105 20.87 19.50 -17.94
N GLY A 106 22.08 19.95 -18.28
CA GLY A 106 23.30 19.18 -18.06
C GLY A 106 24.41 19.46 -19.07
N PHE A 107 25.17 20.54 -18.86
CA PHE A 107 26.64 20.49 -18.80
C PHE A 107 27.20 21.84 -18.32
N THR A 108 27.50 21.94 -17.02
CA THR A 108 28.32 23.04 -16.48
C THR A 108 29.80 22.70 -16.66
N ASP A 109 30.57 23.72 -17.05
CA ASP A 109 32.01 23.87 -16.82
C ASP A 109 32.95 22.78 -17.37
N ALA A 110 33.31 22.90 -18.66
CA ALA A 110 34.64 22.50 -19.13
C ALA A 110 35.15 23.33 -20.32
N ASN A 111 36.22 24.09 -20.07
CA ASN A 111 37.33 24.43 -20.99
C ASN A 111 37.21 25.60 -22.01
N GLY A 112 38.31 26.37 -22.12
CA GLY A 112 38.57 27.44 -23.11
C GLY A 112 38.02 28.83 -22.73
N GLY A 113 38.79 29.94 -22.64
CA GLY A 113 40.22 30.17 -22.91
C GLY A 113 40.45 30.93 -24.23
N GLU A 114 40.91 32.19 -24.13
CA GLU A 114 41.43 33.06 -25.23
C GLU A 114 40.37 33.37 -26.34
N GLU A 115 40.27 34.48 -27.07
CA GLU A 115 40.96 35.78 -27.22
C GLU A 115 39.89 36.90 -27.01
N GLU A 116 40.15 38.22 -26.97
CA GLU A 116 41.40 39.01 -27.08
C GLU A 116 41.79 39.64 -25.72
#